data_AF-A0A3C1PYY9-F1
#
_entry.id   AF-A0A3C1PYY9-F1
#
_cell.length_a   1.000
_cell.length_b   1.000
_cell.length_c   1.000
_cell.angle_alpha   90.00
_cell.angle_beta   90.00
_cell.angle_gamma   90.00
#
_symmetry.space_group_name_H-M   'P 1'
#
loop_
_entity.id
_entity.type
_entity.pdbx_description
1 polymer ?
#
loop_
_entity_poly.entity_id
_entity_poly.type
_entity_poly.pdbx_seq_one_letter_code
_entity_poly.pdbx_strand_id
1 'polypeptide(L)'
;MEKLSVGKFQGQVLSAFKSFFDEESLSGFGERARSVKKGVLSEGRHRVVVLDLEKNGKSLKVAVKAFGRQGCLKDFYDFRKGSKAERSFKAGNFLKSRGVGTPQPIAYFDCWEGKHLVESFYLSDYVESLISFKDSLIQAYHEKA
;
A
#
# COMPACT_ATOMS: atom_id res chain seq x y z
N MET A 1 15.14 7.03 2.90
CA MET A 1 13.83 6.68 3.50
C MET A 1 13.74 7.39 4.82
N GLU A 2 12.57 7.92 5.15
CA GLU A 2 12.35 8.72 6.35
C GLU A 2 11.19 8.14 7.15
N LYS A 3 11.30 8.20 8.47
CA LYS A 3 10.17 7.94 9.35
C LYS A 3 9.18 9.10 9.23
N LEU A 4 7.90 8.77 9.21
CA LEU A 4 6.82 9.75 9.19
C LEU A 4 5.71 9.28 10.13
N SER A 5 5.27 10.20 10.98
CA SER A 5 4.09 10.01 11.84
C SER A 5 3.16 11.19 11.62
N VAL A 6 1.90 10.90 11.31
CA VAL A 6 0.86 11.88 10.99
C VAL A 6 -0.45 11.38 11.59
N GLY A 7 -0.99 12.11 12.55
CA GLY A 7 -2.13 11.64 13.35
C GLY A 7 -1.86 10.26 13.96
N LYS A 8 -2.77 9.31 13.70
CA LYS A 8 -2.66 7.91 14.17
C LYS A 8 -1.74 7.03 13.33
N PHE A 9 -1.27 7.51 12.19
CA PHE A 9 -0.44 6.75 11.27
C PHE A 9 1.03 6.96 11.57
N GLN A 10 1.78 5.86 11.59
CA GLN A 10 3.22 5.85 11.70
C GLN A 10 3.83 4.88 10.68
N GLY A 11 4.98 5.22 10.12
CA GLY A 11 5.65 4.33 9.19
C GLY A 11 6.87 4.96 8.55
N GLN A 12 7.17 4.57 7.32
CA GLN A 12 8.27 5.11 6.55
C GLN A 12 7.84 5.45 5.14
N VAL A 13 8.45 6.51 4.62
CA VAL A 13 8.21 7.03 3.28
C VAL A 13 9.54 7.26 2.58
N LEU A 14 9.58 7.10 1.26
CA LEU A 14 10.70 7.54 0.46
C LEU A 14 10.71 9.07 0.42
N SER A 15 11.85 9.68 0.76
CA SER A 15 12.00 11.12 0.99
C SER A 15 11.40 12.00 -0.12
N ALA A 16 11.55 11.60 -1.38
CA ALA A 16 11.00 12.30 -2.55
C ALA A 16 9.46 12.45 -2.54
N PHE A 17 8.75 11.58 -1.83
CA PHE A 17 7.28 11.55 -1.78
C PHE A 17 6.72 12.04 -0.44
N LYS A 18 7.57 12.40 0.53
CA LYS A 18 7.13 12.77 1.89
C LYS A 18 6.08 13.89 1.90
N SER A 19 6.20 14.87 1.00
CA SER A 19 5.28 16.01 0.93
C SER A 19 3.83 15.62 0.60
N PHE A 20 3.59 14.46 0.00
CA PHE A 20 2.25 13.96 -0.32
C PHE A 20 1.51 13.37 0.89
N PHE A 21 2.18 13.24 2.04
CA PHE A 21 1.64 12.58 3.22
C PHE A 21 1.65 13.55 4.41
N ASP A 22 0.47 14.10 4.67
CA ASP A 22 0.15 15.07 5.71
C ASP A 22 -1.22 14.74 6.33
N GLU A 23 -1.67 15.56 7.29
CA GLU A 23 -2.92 15.29 8.00
C GLU A 23 -4.14 15.24 7.07
N GLU A 24 -4.18 16.12 6.08
CA GLU A 24 -5.28 16.20 5.11
C GLU A 24 -5.34 14.92 4.25
N SER A 25 -4.22 14.57 3.62
CA SER A 25 -4.11 13.39 2.76
C SER A 25 -4.25 12.07 3.52
N LEU A 26 -3.91 12.00 4.80
CA LEU A 26 -4.06 10.79 5.61
C LEU A 26 -5.37 10.74 6.43
N SER A 27 -6.08 11.85 6.59
CA SER A 27 -7.41 11.88 7.19
C SER A 27 -8.36 10.99 6.38
N GLY A 28 -9.11 10.10 7.03
CA GLY A 28 -10.03 9.18 6.35
C GLY A 28 -9.38 8.17 5.38
N PHE A 29 -8.04 8.08 5.33
CA PHE A 29 -7.32 7.27 4.33
C PHE A 29 -7.77 5.81 4.33
N GLY A 30 -7.97 5.24 5.52
CA GLY A 30 -8.41 3.86 5.66
C GLY A 30 -9.81 3.58 5.13
N GLU A 31 -10.73 4.53 5.29
CA GLU A 31 -12.07 4.41 4.71
C GLU A 31 -11.97 4.50 3.18
N ARG A 32 -11.29 5.51 2.65
CA ARG A 32 -11.11 5.68 1.19
C ARG A 32 -10.51 4.43 0.54
N ALA A 33 -9.45 3.87 1.13
CA ALA A 33 -8.82 2.65 0.62
C ALA A 33 -9.77 1.44 0.60
N ARG A 34 -10.75 1.40 1.51
CA ARG A 34 -11.72 0.29 1.63
C ARG A 34 -13.04 0.52 0.91
N SER A 35 -13.39 1.77 0.57
CA SER A 35 -14.68 2.11 -0.04
C SER A 35 -14.60 2.49 -1.51
N VAL A 36 -13.41 2.86 -2.03
CA VAL A 36 -13.26 3.25 -3.44
C VAL A 36 -13.71 2.12 -4.37
N LYS A 37 -14.54 2.43 -5.36
CA LYS A 37 -15.08 1.44 -6.32
C LYS A 37 -14.32 1.39 -7.64
N LYS A 38 -13.72 2.51 -8.04
CA LYS A 38 -12.89 2.63 -9.25
C LYS A 38 -11.44 2.30 -8.92
N GLY A 39 -10.72 1.68 -9.86
CA GLY A 39 -9.29 1.38 -9.67
C GLY A 39 -9.03 0.27 -8.65
N VAL A 40 -9.98 -0.64 -8.45
CA VAL A 40 -9.78 -1.82 -7.61
C VAL A 40 -8.99 -2.87 -8.39
N LEU A 41 -7.82 -3.24 -7.88
CA LEU A 41 -6.92 -4.23 -8.48
C LEU A 41 -7.08 -5.62 -7.85
N SER A 42 -7.52 -5.68 -6.59
CA SER A 42 -7.80 -6.93 -5.88
C SER A 42 -8.80 -6.69 -4.76
N GLU A 43 -9.81 -7.54 -4.68
CA GLU A 43 -10.82 -7.53 -3.60
C GLU A 43 -10.58 -8.58 -2.52
N GLY A 44 -11.27 -8.40 -1.39
CA GLY A 44 -11.28 -9.33 -0.25
C GLY A 44 -10.70 -8.72 1.02
N ARG A 45 -10.32 -9.57 1.98
CA ARG A 45 -9.75 -9.12 3.27
C ARG A 45 -8.50 -8.26 3.09
N HIS A 46 -7.65 -8.61 2.14
CA HIS A 46 -6.53 -7.79 1.71
C HIS A 46 -6.92 -7.14 0.39
N ARG A 47 -7.07 -5.82 0.40
CA ARG A 47 -7.56 -5.06 -0.74
C ARG A 47 -6.41 -4.33 -1.42
N VAL A 48 -6.42 -4.26 -2.74
CA VAL A 48 -5.48 -3.44 -3.50
C VAL A 48 -6.27 -2.49 -4.37
N VAL A 49 -6.05 -1.19 -4.20
CA VAL A 49 -6.76 -0.14 -4.92
C VAL A 49 -5.79 0.92 -5.42
N VAL A 50 -6.20 1.68 -6.41
CA VAL A 50 -5.48 2.86 -6.90
C VAL A 50 -6.10 4.11 -6.27
N LEU A 51 -5.26 4.96 -5.67
CA LEU A 51 -5.67 6.27 -5.17
C LEU A 51 -4.81 7.36 -5.83
N ASP A 52 -5.42 8.51 -6.09
CA ASP A 52 -4.73 9.70 -6.55
C ASP A 52 -4.49 10.62 -5.34
N LEU A 53 -3.24 11.00 -5.11
CA LEU A 53 -2.83 11.93 -4.06
C LEU A 53 -2.38 13.23 -4.72
N GLU A 54 -2.91 14.36 -4.25
CA GLU A 54 -2.57 15.67 -4.79
C GLU A 54 -1.88 16.52 -3.73
N LYS A 55 -0.79 17.18 -4.11
CA LYS A 55 -0.14 18.19 -3.28
C LYS A 55 0.53 19.26 -4.11
N ASN A 56 0.23 20.53 -3.82
CA ASN A 56 0.85 21.69 -4.46
C ASN A 56 0.82 21.61 -6.01
N GLY A 57 -0.31 21.18 -6.59
CA GLY A 57 -0.49 21.02 -8.03
C GLY A 57 0.22 19.80 -8.65
N LYS A 58 0.88 18.95 -7.85
CA LYS A 58 1.42 17.66 -8.29
C LYS A 58 0.43 16.55 -7.95
N SER A 59 0.23 15.63 -8.88
CA SER A 59 -0.56 14.41 -8.67
C SER A 59 0.37 13.20 -8.58
N LEU A 60 0.04 12.27 -7.69
CA LEU A 60 0.75 11.02 -7.46
C LEU A 60 -0.28 9.89 -7.38
N LYS A 61 -0.23 9.00 -8.36
CA LYS A 61 -1.11 7.83 -8.45
C LYS A 61 -0.44 6.65 -7.76
N VAL A 62 -1.06 6.14 -6.70
CA VAL A 62 -0.48 5.10 -5.85
C VAL A 62 -1.33 3.85 -5.83
N ALA A 63 -0.69 2.69 -5.94
CA ALA A 63 -1.30 1.41 -5.62
C ALA A 63 -1.20 1.19 -4.10
N VAL A 64 -2.36 1.13 -3.45
CA VAL A 64 -2.50 0.96 -2.00
C VAL A 64 -2.95 -0.45 -1.71
N LYS A 65 -2.09 -1.21 -1.04
CA LYS A 65 -2.44 -2.50 -0.46
C LYS A 65 -2.87 -2.29 0.99
N ALA A 66 -4.17 -2.38 1.23
CA ALA A 66 -4.79 -2.35 2.55
C ALA A 66 -4.84 -3.77 3.14
N PHE A 67 -4.09 -4.00 4.22
CA PHE A 67 -4.12 -5.28 4.91
C PHE A 67 -5.31 -5.32 5.87
N GLY A 68 -6.26 -6.22 5.65
CA GLY A 68 -7.33 -6.47 6.59
C GLY A 68 -6.85 -6.88 7.97
N ARG A 69 -7.65 -6.50 8.98
CA ARG A 69 -7.42 -6.74 10.41
C ARG A 69 -7.15 -8.21 10.68
N GLN A 70 -6.40 -8.47 11.74
CA GLN A 70 -5.96 -9.79 12.17
C GLN A 70 -6.25 -9.98 13.65
N GLY A 71 -5.99 -11.19 14.16
CA GLY A 71 -6.22 -11.51 15.57
C GLY A 71 -5.02 -11.17 16.45
N CYS A 72 -5.26 -11.12 17.76
CA CYS A 72 -4.30 -10.63 18.76
C CYS A 72 -2.94 -11.34 18.73
N LEU A 73 -2.90 -12.66 18.53
CA LEU A 73 -1.63 -13.41 18.40
C LEU A 73 -0.78 -12.88 17.24
N LYS A 74 -1.45 -12.58 16.13
CA LYS A 74 -0.80 -12.09 14.92
C LYS A 74 -0.36 -10.62 15.07
N ASP A 75 -1.10 -9.83 15.82
CA ASP A 75 -0.75 -8.46 16.17
C ASP A 75 0.47 -8.41 17.09
N PHE A 76 0.53 -9.25 18.12
CA PHE A 76 1.70 -9.35 18.99
C PHE A 76 2.96 -9.73 18.19
N TYR A 77 2.83 -10.67 17.25
CA TYR A 77 3.92 -11.01 16.33
C TYR A 77 4.35 -9.80 15.49
N ASP A 78 3.40 -9.09 14.86
CA ASP A 78 3.72 -7.93 14.01
C ASP A 78 4.27 -6.76 14.83
N PHE A 79 3.82 -6.56 16.06
CA PHE A 79 4.34 -5.52 16.95
C PHE A 79 5.84 -5.72 17.20
N ARG A 80 6.29 -6.98 17.27
CA ARG A 80 7.70 -7.32 17.52
C ARG A 80 8.53 -7.49 16.25
N LYS A 81 7.92 -7.88 15.13
CA LYS A 81 8.62 -8.25 13.88
C LYS A 81 8.37 -7.29 12.71
N GLY A 82 7.58 -6.24 12.95
CA GLY A 82 7.09 -5.33 11.92
C GLY A 82 5.80 -5.84 11.29
N SER A 83 4.98 -4.94 10.75
CA SER A 83 3.70 -5.30 10.12
C SER A 83 3.86 -5.98 8.76
N LYS A 84 2.75 -6.49 8.21
CA LYS A 84 2.73 -6.95 6.81
C LYS A 84 3.10 -5.84 5.84
N ALA A 85 2.63 -4.61 6.08
CA ALA A 85 2.93 -3.48 5.23
C ALA A 85 4.41 -3.10 5.28
N GLU A 86 4.99 -3.03 6.47
CA GLU A 86 6.42 -2.78 6.65
C GLU A 86 7.26 -3.83 5.92
N ARG A 87 6.91 -5.12 6.08
CA ARG A 87 7.62 -6.20 5.39
C ARG A 87 7.46 -6.11 3.87
N SER A 88 6.29 -5.76 3.35
CA SER A 88 6.09 -5.53 1.91
C SER A 88 6.94 -4.37 1.40
N PHE A 89 7.02 -3.27 2.14
CA PHE A 89 7.87 -2.13 1.79
C PHE A 89 9.35 -2.52 1.78
N LYS A 90 9.82 -3.24 2.81
CA LYS A 90 11.20 -3.75 2.87
C LYS A 90 11.52 -4.69 1.70
N ALA A 91 10.62 -5.63 1.39
CA ALA A 91 10.79 -6.57 0.30
C ALA A 91 10.81 -5.87 -1.07
N GLY A 92 9.89 -4.93 -1.32
CA GLY A 92 9.87 -4.15 -2.56
C GLY A 92 11.17 -3.35 -2.75
N ASN A 93 11.66 -2.72 -1.69
CA ASN A 93 12.93 -1.97 -1.76
C ASN A 93 14.13 -2.89 -1.98
N PHE A 94 14.13 -4.07 -1.36
CA PHE A 94 15.14 -5.09 -1.59
C PHE A 94 15.16 -5.53 -3.07
N LEU A 95 14.01 -5.87 -3.64
CA LEU A 95 13.88 -6.24 -5.05
C LEU A 95 14.38 -5.11 -5.98
N LYS A 96 13.95 -3.87 -5.71
CA LYS A 96 14.38 -2.68 -6.46
C LYS A 96 15.90 -2.51 -6.42
N SER A 97 16.52 -2.66 -5.24
CA SER A 97 17.97 -2.55 -5.07
C SER A 97 18.77 -3.62 -5.82
N ARG A 98 18.12 -4.72 -6.21
CA ARG A 98 18.70 -5.82 -7.00
C ARG A 98 18.37 -5.72 -8.49
N GLY A 99 17.77 -4.62 -8.94
CA GLY A 99 17.41 -4.43 -10.35
C GLY A 99 16.22 -5.26 -10.82
N VAL A 100 15.45 -5.86 -9.90
CA VAL A 100 14.22 -6.57 -10.26
C VAL A 100 13.15 -5.55 -10.62
N GLY A 101 12.49 -5.74 -11.77
CA GLY A 101 11.39 -4.91 -12.24
C GLY A 101 10.19 -4.96 -11.30
N THR A 102 10.17 -4.07 -10.31
CA THR A 102 9.08 -3.90 -9.35
C THR A 102 8.65 -2.43 -9.29
N PRO A 103 7.34 -2.14 -9.12
CA PRO A 103 6.86 -0.78 -8.89
C PRO A 103 7.61 -0.13 -7.72
N GLN A 104 7.89 1.17 -7.83
CA GLN A 104 8.64 1.89 -6.80
C GLN A 104 7.88 1.83 -5.46
N PRO A 105 8.46 1.25 -4.40
CA PRO A 105 7.88 1.35 -3.07
C PRO A 105 7.91 2.82 -2.64
N ILE A 106 6.76 3.34 -2.24
CA ILE A 106 6.61 4.76 -1.84
C ILE A 106 6.59 4.86 -0.33
N ALA A 107 5.72 4.09 0.33
CA ALA A 107 5.56 4.15 1.78
C ALA A 107 4.97 2.87 2.37
N TYR A 108 5.04 2.77 3.70
CA TYR A 108 4.06 2.02 4.48
C TYR A 108 3.56 2.85 5.66
N PHE A 109 2.32 2.63 6.07
CA PHE A 109 1.71 3.24 7.25
C PHE A 109 0.96 2.21 8.05
N ASP A 110 1.19 2.22 9.36
CA ASP A 110 0.46 1.44 10.35
C ASP A 110 -0.24 2.36 11.35
N CYS A 111 -1.42 1.94 11.79
CA CYS A 111 -2.14 2.52 12.91
C CYS A 111 -2.18 1.49 14.04
N TRP A 112 -1.44 1.76 15.11
CA TRP A 112 -1.39 0.91 16.29
C TRP A 112 -2.15 1.55 17.45
N GLU A 113 -3.03 0.77 18.08
CA GLU A 113 -3.64 1.11 19.36
C GLU A 113 -3.03 0.20 20.43
N GLY A 114 -2.00 0.69 21.10
CA GLY A 114 -1.13 -0.14 21.93
C GLY A 114 -0.46 -1.24 21.11
N LYS A 115 -0.81 -2.51 21.37
CA LYS A 115 -0.31 -3.68 20.62
C LYS A 115 -1.30 -4.20 19.56
N HIS A 116 -2.39 -3.49 19.34
CA HIS A 116 -3.42 -3.84 18.36
C HIS A 116 -3.16 -3.14 17.02
N LEU A 117 -3.01 -3.89 15.93
CA LEU A 117 -2.83 -3.31 14.60
C LEU A 117 -4.20 -3.02 13.98
N VAL A 118 -4.63 -1.76 14.05
CA VAL A 118 -5.95 -1.34 13.57
C VAL A 118 -5.96 -1.26 12.05
N GLU A 119 -4.94 -0.64 11.48
CA GLU A 119 -4.80 -0.43 10.05
C GLU A 119 -3.36 -0.57 9.60
N SER A 120 -3.15 -1.07 8.38
CA SER A 120 -1.82 -1.31 7.83
C SER A 120 -1.87 -1.22 6.31
N PHE A 121 -1.04 -0.36 5.74
CA PHE A 121 -1.06 0.01 4.32
C PHE A 121 0.34 -0.03 3.74
N TYR A 122 0.50 -0.73 2.62
CA TYR A 122 1.67 -0.62 1.76
C TYR A 122 1.32 0.17 0.51
N LEU A 123 2.17 1.12 0.14
CA LEU A 123 1.97 2.00 -1.01
C LEU A 123 3.15 1.86 -1.97
N SER A 124 2.84 1.67 -3.25
CA SER A 124 3.79 1.76 -4.36
C SER A 124 3.27 2.71 -5.43
N ASP A 125 4.16 3.10 -6.33
CA ASP A 125 3.76 3.71 -7.59
C ASP A 125 2.78 2.79 -8.34
N TYR A 126 1.85 3.38 -9.09
CA TYR A 126 0.90 2.64 -9.93
C TYR A 126 1.29 2.74 -11.39
N VAL A 127 1.51 1.59 -12.01
CA VAL A 127 1.90 1.50 -13.43
C VAL A 127 0.67 1.09 -14.24
N GLU A 128 0.13 2.01 -15.03
CA GLU A 128 -1.18 1.84 -15.70
C GLU A 128 -1.22 0.73 -16.76
N SER A 129 -0.07 0.38 -17.34
CA SER A 129 0.03 -0.53 -18.49
C SER A 129 0.33 -1.99 -18.10
N LEU A 130 0.24 -2.35 -16.81
CA LEU A 130 0.53 -3.71 -16.36
C LEU A 130 -0.74 -4.55 -16.29
N ILE A 131 -0.69 -5.71 -16.95
CA ILE A 131 -1.65 -6.79 -16.79
C ILE A 131 -1.03 -7.89 -15.93
N SER A 132 -1.82 -8.51 -15.05
CA SER A 132 -1.33 -9.65 -14.29
C SER A 132 -1.21 -10.87 -15.21
N PHE A 133 -0.21 -11.72 -14.96
CA PHE A 133 -0.06 -12.96 -15.74
C PHE A 133 -1.33 -13.82 -15.73
N LYS A 134 -2.04 -13.85 -14.59
CA LYS A 134 -3.34 -14.52 -14.46
C LYS A 134 -4.36 -13.97 -15.44
N ASP A 135 -4.53 -12.65 -15.50
CA ASP A 135 -5.53 -12.03 -16.36
C ASP A 135 -5.16 -12.19 -17.84
N SER A 136 -3.87 -12.12 -18.18
CA SER A 136 -3.39 -12.45 -19.53
C SER A 136 -3.72 -13.89 -19.94
N LEU A 137 -3.57 -14.86 -19.02
CA LEU A 137 -3.93 -16.25 -19.28
C LEU A 137 -5.45 -16.42 -19.46
N ILE A 138 -6.26 -15.76 -18.65
CA ILE A 138 -7.72 -15.79 -18.76
C ILE A 138 -8.15 -15.21 -20.11
N GLN A 139 -7.58 -14.08 -20.52
CA GLN A 139 -7.86 -13.46 -21.81
C GLN A 139 -7.48 -14.40 -22.97
N ALA A 140 -6.27 -14.97 -22.94
CA ALA A 140 -5.80 -15.89 -23.98
C ALA A 140 -6.66 -17.17 -24.07
N TYR A 141 -7.27 -17.62 -22.97
CA TYR A 141 -8.21 -18.74 -22.97
C TYR A 141 -9.51 -18.37 -23.69
N HIS A 142 -10.07 -17.18 -23.41
CA HIS A 142 -11.30 -16.73 -24.05
C HIS A 142 -11.14 -16.39 -25.54
N GLU A 143 -9.97 -15.92 -25.99
CA GLU A 143 -9.71 -15.65 -27.41
C GLU A 143 -9.64 -16.91 -28.27
N LYS A 144 -9.42 -18.09 -27.66
CA LYS A 144 -9.32 -19.38 -28.35
C LYS A 144 -10.62 -20.20 -28.30
N ALA A 145 -11.59 -19.80 -27.48
CA ALA A 145 -12.88 -20.47 -27.31
C ALA A 145 -13.93 -19.88 -28.27
#